data_AF-W4EAS7-F1
#
_entry.id   AF-W4EAS7-F1
#
_cell.length_a   1.000
_cell.length_b   1.000
_cell.length_c   1.000
_cell.angle_alpha   90.00
_cell.angle_beta   90.00
_cell.angle_gamma   90.00
#
_symmetry.space_group_name_H-M   'P 1'
#
loop_
_entity.id
_entity.type
_entity.pdbx_description
1 polymer ?
#
loop_
_entity_poly.entity_id
_entity_poly.type
_entity_poly.pdbx_seq_one_letter_code
_entity_poly.pdbx_strand_id
1 'polypeptide(L)'
;MTTRTTMLLSLLGLALLLPDRVHADAAPSPQPISIYLDGQQLQPETQPLNISGTVLVPMRGLFEAQGAELSWDNASKTVTAVKSGTALTYTLGSSTALLNGKTAQLAVPGQLSQGYSMIPLRFVSEALGSQVTWEPASGSVLISSASAYETSVTWGVNLRSTPDAGSSATSLGLLPAGSKIHVIREVDALWLEVRTADHVRGYVSSKPKFTDYRSPSLLQKQGEALIASGKKYLNTPYEFGASPDQTDTFDCSSFVKRVFGDTLGIELPRVSYDQAQEGRKVGVGELRTGDLLFFTARGLDIGHVAIYAGNNRILHTYSKEQGVHMEDFSSKWKQRFVTARRIL
;
A
#
# COMPACT_ATOMS: atom_id res chain seq x y z
N MET A 1 9.00 41.54 87.18
CA MET A 1 8.65 40.13 86.88
C MET A 1 7.14 40.08 86.68
N THR A 2 6.65 40.19 85.45
CA THR A 2 5.22 40.12 85.14
C THR A 2 5.02 39.87 83.64
N THR A 3 4.73 38.61 83.34
CA THR A 3 3.82 38.07 82.31
C THR A 3 3.50 38.91 81.06
N ARG A 4 3.96 38.40 79.90
CA ARG A 4 3.45 38.76 78.57
C ARG A 4 2.29 37.83 78.19
N THR A 5 1.14 38.42 77.93
CA THR A 5 -0.07 37.77 77.43
C THR A 5 -0.01 37.72 75.90
N THR A 6 -0.09 36.53 75.32
CA THR A 6 -0.18 36.26 73.89
C THR A 6 -1.60 36.53 73.38
N MET A 7 -1.74 37.32 72.32
CA MET A 7 -2.99 37.53 71.59
C MET A 7 -2.74 37.06 70.14
N LEU A 8 -3.35 35.94 69.73
CA LEU A 8 -3.29 35.46 68.35
C LEU A 8 -4.52 35.99 67.59
N LEU A 9 -4.26 36.76 66.53
CA LEU A 9 -5.22 37.23 65.55
C LEU A 9 -5.64 36.07 64.63
N SER A 10 -6.94 35.80 64.54
CA SER A 10 -7.56 34.90 63.57
C SER A 10 -7.80 35.63 62.24
N LEU A 11 -7.08 35.23 61.18
CA LEU A 11 -7.33 35.68 59.81
C LEU A 11 -8.40 34.79 59.14
N LEU A 12 -9.51 35.41 58.76
CA LEU A 12 -10.62 34.80 58.01
C LEU A 12 -10.30 34.86 56.51
N GLY A 13 -10.03 33.71 55.88
CA GLY A 13 -9.84 33.60 54.42
C GLY A 13 -11.15 33.29 53.71
N LEU A 14 -11.68 34.23 52.93
CA LEU A 14 -12.86 34.07 52.09
C LEU A 14 -12.45 33.50 50.71
N ALA A 15 -12.75 32.23 50.45
CA ALA A 15 -12.50 31.59 49.16
C ALA A 15 -13.68 31.86 48.19
N LEU A 16 -13.44 32.63 47.12
CA LEU A 16 -14.37 32.76 46.00
C LEU A 16 -14.24 31.52 45.09
N LEU A 17 -15.31 30.71 45.03
CA LEU A 17 -15.47 29.64 44.05
C LEU A 17 -15.98 30.24 42.73
N LEU A 18 -15.15 30.18 41.68
CA LEU A 18 -15.59 30.41 40.30
C LEU A 18 -16.13 29.07 39.75
N PRO A 19 -17.24 29.08 38.99
CA PRO A 19 -17.75 27.86 38.36
C PRO A 19 -16.81 27.40 37.24
N ASP A 20 -16.40 26.14 37.30
CA ASP A 20 -15.64 25.48 36.25
C ASP A 20 -16.41 25.56 34.93
N ARG A 21 -15.79 26.15 33.91
CA ARG A 21 -16.30 26.08 32.55
C ARG A 21 -16.15 24.65 32.08
N VAL A 22 -17.25 23.91 32.07
CA VAL A 22 -17.36 22.66 31.30
C VAL A 22 -17.09 23.02 29.83
N HIS A 23 -15.88 22.70 29.36
CA HIS A 23 -15.60 22.67 27.94
C HIS A 23 -16.46 21.53 27.37
N ALA A 24 -17.48 21.89 26.59
CA ALA A 24 -18.14 20.94 25.72
C ALA A 24 -17.06 20.43 24.76
N ASP A 25 -16.67 19.16 24.92
CA ASP A 25 -15.77 18.49 23.99
C ASP A 25 -16.44 18.58 22.62
N ALA A 26 -15.80 19.27 21.68
CA ALA A 26 -16.30 19.34 20.32
C ALA A 26 -16.38 17.91 19.77
N ALA A 27 -17.55 17.51 19.26
CA ALA A 27 -17.69 16.23 18.61
C ALA A 27 -16.58 16.08 17.54
N PRO A 28 -15.89 14.94 17.47
CA PRO A 28 -14.80 14.76 16.52
C PRO A 28 -15.32 15.04 15.11
N SER A 29 -14.61 15.91 14.38
CA SER A 29 -14.90 16.19 12.97
C SER A 29 -14.94 14.87 12.21
N PRO A 30 -15.92 14.64 11.31
CA PRO A 30 -15.99 13.42 10.54
C PRO A 30 -14.67 13.20 9.79
N GLN A 31 -14.05 12.05 10.00
CA GLN A 31 -12.85 11.68 9.24
C GLN A 31 -13.23 11.54 7.76
N PRO A 32 -12.41 12.04 6.83
CA PRO A 32 -12.69 11.92 5.40
C PRO A 32 -12.72 10.43 5.00
N ILE A 33 -13.78 10.04 4.31
CA ILE A 33 -13.96 8.65 3.85
C ILE A 33 -12.98 8.38 2.72
N SER A 34 -12.09 7.41 2.92
CA SER A 34 -11.17 6.94 1.89
C SER A 34 -11.78 5.78 1.11
N ILE A 35 -11.53 5.72 -0.19
CA ILE A 35 -12.02 4.65 -1.07
C ILE A 35 -10.81 3.98 -1.71
N TYR A 36 -10.79 2.66 -1.65
CA TYR A 36 -9.76 1.84 -2.29
C TYR A 36 -10.43 0.90 -3.28
N LEU A 37 -9.90 0.85 -4.50
CA LEU A 37 -10.27 -0.13 -5.52
C LEU A 37 -9.08 -1.05 -5.74
N ASP A 38 -9.25 -2.34 -5.48
CA ASP A 38 -8.21 -3.37 -5.62
C ASP A 38 -6.89 -2.96 -4.93
N GLY A 39 -7.01 -2.34 -3.75
CA GLY A 39 -5.90 -1.85 -2.93
C GLY A 39 -5.35 -0.47 -3.30
N GLN A 40 -5.70 0.08 -4.47
CA GLN A 40 -5.31 1.43 -4.87
C GLN A 40 -6.27 2.47 -4.29
N GLN A 41 -5.75 3.46 -3.55
CA GLN A 41 -6.57 4.57 -3.08
C GLN A 41 -7.02 5.42 -4.27
N LEU A 42 -8.32 5.66 -4.34
CA LEU A 42 -8.92 6.55 -5.32
C LEU A 42 -8.98 7.97 -4.78
N GLN A 43 -8.90 8.95 -5.68
CA GLN A 43 -9.08 10.36 -5.38
C GLN A 43 -10.36 10.85 -6.07
N PRO A 44 -11.50 10.83 -5.38
CA PRO A 44 -12.74 11.35 -5.92
C PRO A 44 -12.67 12.86 -6.16
N GLU A 45 -13.45 13.34 -7.12
CA GLU A 45 -13.51 14.75 -7.53
C GLU A 45 -14.10 15.65 -6.42
N THR A 46 -14.91 15.07 -5.53
CA THR A 46 -15.36 15.69 -4.29
C THR A 46 -15.48 14.65 -3.18
N GLN A 47 -15.49 15.09 -1.92
CA GLN A 47 -15.55 14.20 -0.77
C GLN A 47 -16.78 13.29 -0.79
N PRO A 48 -16.62 11.99 -0.52
CA PRO A 48 -17.74 11.09 -0.31
C PRO A 48 -18.64 11.55 0.85
N LEU A 49 -19.93 11.28 0.73
CA LEU A 49 -20.92 11.56 1.77
C LEU A 49 -21.36 10.25 2.43
N ASN A 50 -21.52 10.23 3.75
CA ASN A 50 -22.19 9.12 4.42
C ASN A 50 -23.57 9.58 4.90
N ILE A 51 -24.61 9.04 4.27
CA ILE A 51 -26.01 9.37 4.59
C ILE A 51 -26.68 8.10 5.07
N SER A 52 -27.08 8.08 6.34
CA SER A 52 -27.75 6.94 6.98
C SER A 52 -27.00 5.61 6.80
N GLY A 53 -25.67 5.63 6.87
CA GLY A 53 -24.82 4.44 6.66
C GLY A 53 -24.56 4.09 5.20
N THR A 54 -25.09 4.85 4.24
CA THR A 54 -24.82 4.68 2.81
C THR A 54 -23.77 5.68 2.36
N VAL A 55 -22.66 5.18 1.82
CA VAL A 55 -21.62 6.03 1.22
C VAL A 55 -22.02 6.40 -0.20
N LEU A 56 -22.18 7.69 -0.45
CA LEU A 56 -22.42 8.28 -1.76
C LEU A 56 -21.13 8.90 -2.29
N VAL A 57 -20.87 8.69 -3.57
CA VAL A 57 -19.63 9.11 -4.23
C VAL A 57 -19.90 9.75 -5.58
N PRO A 58 -18.99 10.61 -6.06
CA PRO A 58 -19.04 11.10 -7.43
C PRO A 58 -19.01 9.93 -8.40
N MET A 59 -19.94 9.95 -9.34
CA MET A 59 -20.17 8.85 -10.27
C MET A 59 -19.01 8.61 -11.24
N ARG A 60 -18.38 9.66 -11.77
CA ARG A 60 -17.46 9.52 -12.91
C ARG A 60 -16.18 8.78 -12.54
N GLY A 61 -15.34 9.37 -11.68
CA GLY A 61 -14.00 8.85 -11.41
C GLY A 61 -14.00 7.42 -10.88
N LEU A 62 -14.97 7.05 -10.04
CA LEU A 62 -15.02 5.71 -9.46
C LEU A 62 -15.42 4.63 -10.47
N PHE A 63 -16.40 4.89 -11.34
CA PHE A 63 -16.90 3.85 -12.24
C PHE A 63 -16.02 3.68 -13.47
N GLU A 64 -15.41 4.76 -13.97
CA GLU A 64 -14.34 4.67 -14.96
C GLU A 64 -13.14 3.89 -14.40
N ALA A 65 -12.74 4.12 -13.14
CA ALA A 65 -11.69 3.33 -12.48
C ALA A 65 -12.06 1.84 -12.32
N GLN A 66 -13.34 1.52 -12.17
CA GLN A 66 -13.85 0.15 -12.17
C GLN A 66 -14.01 -0.44 -13.58
N GLY A 67 -13.61 0.28 -14.64
CA GLY A 67 -13.65 -0.17 -16.03
C GLY A 67 -15.03 -0.10 -16.67
N ALA A 68 -15.94 0.72 -16.13
CA ALA A 68 -17.25 0.98 -16.75
C ALA A 68 -17.18 2.17 -17.71
N GLU A 69 -17.83 2.04 -18.85
CA GLU A 69 -18.11 3.15 -19.76
C GLU A 69 -19.35 3.90 -19.31
N LEU A 70 -19.27 5.23 -19.25
CA LEU A 70 -20.34 6.08 -18.75
C LEU A 70 -20.93 6.95 -19.87
N SER A 71 -22.25 7.05 -19.88
CA SER A 71 -22.99 8.02 -20.68
C SER A 71 -23.98 8.79 -19.81
N TRP A 72 -24.15 10.08 -20.11
CA TRP A 72 -25.04 10.99 -19.39
C TRP A 72 -26.05 11.61 -20.34
N ASP A 73 -27.33 11.50 -20.01
CA ASP A 73 -28.42 12.24 -20.64
C ASP A 73 -28.86 13.39 -19.72
N ASN A 74 -28.64 14.62 -20.20
CA ASN A 74 -28.97 15.83 -19.46
C ASN A 74 -30.47 16.15 -19.44
N ALA A 75 -31.25 15.70 -20.42
CA ALA A 75 -32.67 15.96 -20.51
C ALA A 75 -33.44 15.11 -19.49
N SER A 76 -33.11 13.80 -19.42
CA SER A 76 -33.74 12.87 -18.49
C SER A 76 -33.02 12.79 -17.13
N LYS A 77 -31.85 13.42 -16.98
CA LYS A 77 -30.97 13.32 -15.80
C LYS A 77 -30.59 11.87 -15.50
N THR A 78 -30.31 11.12 -16.55
CA THR A 78 -30.02 9.69 -16.49
C THR A 78 -28.56 9.42 -16.77
N VAL A 79 -27.94 8.59 -15.95
CA VAL A 79 -26.67 7.94 -16.27
C VAL A 79 -26.92 6.52 -16.77
N THR A 80 -26.12 6.08 -17.72
CA THR A 80 -25.95 4.67 -18.03
C THR A 80 -24.48 4.29 -17.90
N ALA A 81 -24.21 3.27 -17.08
CA ALA A 81 -22.90 2.66 -16.89
C ALA A 81 -22.89 1.26 -17.50
N VAL A 82 -21.91 0.94 -18.32
CA VAL A 82 -21.78 -0.37 -18.98
C VAL A 82 -20.43 -1.00 -18.68
N LYS A 83 -20.42 -2.26 -18.26
CA LYS A 83 -19.19 -3.05 -18.05
C LYS A 83 -19.46 -4.52 -18.35
N SER A 84 -18.66 -5.12 -19.23
CA SER A 84 -18.68 -6.58 -19.50
C SER A 84 -20.08 -7.17 -19.74
N GLY A 85 -20.93 -6.46 -20.48
CA GLY A 85 -22.32 -6.88 -20.78
C GLY A 85 -23.35 -6.53 -19.70
N THR A 86 -22.93 -6.00 -18.56
CA THR A 86 -23.83 -5.43 -17.55
C THR A 86 -24.10 -3.96 -17.86
N ALA A 87 -25.37 -3.58 -17.93
CA ALA A 87 -25.82 -2.20 -18.08
C ALA A 87 -26.62 -1.76 -16.85
N LEU A 88 -26.14 -0.72 -16.17
CA LEU A 88 -26.84 -0.05 -15.08
C LEU A 88 -27.34 1.31 -15.58
N THR A 89 -28.65 1.53 -15.56
CA THR A 89 -29.28 2.82 -15.89
C THR A 89 -29.92 3.41 -14.64
N TYR A 90 -29.58 4.65 -14.31
CA TYR A 90 -30.07 5.32 -13.12
C TYR A 90 -30.45 6.78 -13.41
N THR A 91 -31.65 7.16 -12.97
CA THR A 91 -32.13 8.54 -13.02
C THR A 91 -31.90 9.19 -11.67
N LEU A 92 -31.20 10.34 -11.65
CA LEU A 92 -30.82 11.02 -10.43
C LEU A 92 -32.05 11.38 -9.57
N GLY A 93 -31.99 11.09 -8.27
CA GLY A 93 -33.10 11.28 -7.33
C GLY A 93 -34.09 10.13 -7.27
N SER A 94 -34.02 9.15 -8.19
CA SER A 94 -34.85 7.94 -8.10
C SER A 94 -34.38 7.04 -6.95
N SER A 95 -35.33 6.36 -6.28
CA SER A 95 -35.07 5.25 -5.36
C SER A 95 -34.83 3.92 -6.08
N THR A 96 -34.94 3.91 -7.41
CA THR A 96 -34.75 2.72 -8.24
C THR A 96 -33.78 2.96 -9.38
N ALA A 97 -33.11 1.90 -9.81
CA ALA A 97 -32.31 1.83 -11.03
C ALA A 97 -32.71 0.60 -11.85
N LEU A 98 -32.28 0.55 -13.11
CA LEU A 98 -32.42 -0.62 -13.97
C LEU A 98 -31.07 -1.30 -14.13
N LEU A 99 -30.96 -2.55 -13.67
CA LEU A 99 -29.82 -3.42 -13.88
C LEU A 99 -30.18 -4.47 -14.93
N ASN A 100 -29.56 -4.39 -16.11
CA ASN A 100 -29.89 -5.24 -17.27
C ASN A 100 -31.39 -5.24 -17.59
N GLY A 101 -32.02 -4.06 -17.50
CA GLY A 101 -33.46 -3.86 -17.71
C GLY A 101 -34.37 -4.29 -16.54
N LYS A 102 -33.82 -4.88 -15.46
CA LYS A 102 -34.59 -5.25 -14.26
C LYS A 102 -34.50 -4.15 -13.20
N THR A 103 -35.62 -3.83 -12.57
CA THR A 103 -35.67 -2.85 -11.48
C THR A 103 -34.92 -3.32 -10.24
N ALA A 104 -34.03 -2.47 -9.73
CA ALA A 104 -33.29 -2.65 -8.50
C ALA A 104 -33.53 -1.45 -7.56
N GLN A 105 -33.67 -1.73 -6.27
CA GLN A 105 -33.94 -0.71 -5.24
C GLN A 105 -32.65 -0.16 -4.66
N LEU A 106 -32.62 1.14 -4.40
CA LEU A 106 -31.53 1.84 -3.72
C LEU A 106 -31.99 2.18 -2.30
N ALA A 107 -31.13 1.92 -1.31
CA ALA A 107 -31.42 2.29 0.08
C ALA A 107 -31.50 3.81 0.28
N VAL A 108 -30.67 4.56 -0.45
CA VAL A 108 -30.66 6.03 -0.47
C VAL A 108 -30.60 6.48 -1.93
N PRO A 109 -31.52 7.35 -2.39
CA PRO A 109 -31.44 7.93 -3.72
C PRO A 109 -30.13 8.71 -3.90
N GLY A 110 -29.56 8.65 -5.10
CA GLY A 110 -28.51 9.56 -5.50
C GLY A 110 -29.00 11.01 -5.55
N GLN A 111 -28.09 11.94 -5.31
CA GLN A 111 -28.40 13.37 -5.20
C GLN A 111 -27.31 14.23 -5.85
N LEU A 112 -27.65 15.48 -6.16
CA LEU A 112 -26.66 16.46 -6.59
C LEU A 112 -26.03 17.11 -5.35
N SER A 113 -24.70 17.08 -5.25
CA SER A 113 -23.96 17.80 -4.21
C SER A 113 -22.72 18.45 -4.79
N GLN A 114 -22.53 19.74 -4.54
CA GLN A 114 -21.39 20.53 -5.03
C GLN A 114 -21.14 20.40 -6.55
N GLY A 115 -22.22 20.27 -7.34
CA GLY A 115 -22.13 20.11 -8.80
C GLY A 115 -21.86 18.68 -9.28
N TYR A 116 -21.68 17.72 -8.37
CA TYR A 116 -21.46 16.32 -8.70
C TYR A 116 -22.72 15.47 -8.46
N SER A 117 -22.97 14.52 -9.35
CA SER A 117 -23.98 13.49 -9.15
C SER A 117 -23.43 12.43 -8.21
N MET A 118 -23.96 12.40 -6.99
CA MET A 118 -23.55 11.50 -5.91
C MET A 118 -24.47 10.29 -5.90
N ILE A 119 -23.92 9.08 -5.95
CA ILE A 119 -24.71 7.83 -6.01
C ILE A 119 -24.19 6.81 -5.00
N PRO A 120 -25.03 5.91 -4.46
CA PRO A 120 -24.57 4.88 -3.53
C PRO A 120 -23.47 3.99 -4.14
N LEU A 121 -22.26 4.10 -3.58
CA LEU A 121 -21.08 3.39 -4.06
C LEU A 121 -21.30 1.88 -4.09
N ARG A 122 -21.83 1.33 -2.98
CA ARG A 122 -22.02 -0.11 -2.81
C ARG A 122 -22.91 -0.69 -3.90
N PHE A 123 -24.07 -0.07 -4.09
CA PHE A 123 -25.07 -0.50 -5.06
C PHE A 123 -24.47 -0.60 -6.47
N VAL A 124 -23.77 0.46 -6.91
CA VAL A 124 -23.21 0.47 -8.27
C VAL A 124 -22.05 -0.51 -8.39
N SER A 125 -21.14 -0.53 -7.42
CA SER A 125 -19.96 -1.40 -7.49
C SER A 125 -20.36 -2.88 -7.49
N GLU A 126 -21.32 -3.28 -6.65
CA GLU A 126 -21.87 -4.64 -6.62
C GLU A 126 -22.67 -4.98 -7.88
N ALA A 127 -23.43 -4.02 -8.42
CA ALA A 127 -24.10 -4.21 -9.71
C ALA A 127 -23.10 -4.46 -10.86
N LEU A 128 -21.93 -3.82 -10.82
CA LEU A 128 -20.82 -4.04 -11.77
C LEU A 128 -19.96 -5.27 -11.41
N GLY A 129 -20.37 -6.04 -10.39
CA GLY A 129 -19.75 -7.30 -9.96
C GLY A 129 -18.76 -7.18 -8.80
N SER A 130 -18.34 -5.98 -8.40
CA SER A 130 -17.34 -5.82 -7.34
C SER A 130 -17.92 -6.13 -5.95
N GLN A 131 -17.13 -6.69 -5.05
CA GLN A 131 -17.45 -6.78 -3.64
C GLN A 131 -17.10 -5.47 -2.92
N VAL A 132 -17.96 -5.02 -1.99
CA VAL A 132 -17.70 -3.81 -1.20
C VAL A 132 -17.69 -4.12 0.28
N THR A 133 -16.60 -3.76 0.96
CA THR A 133 -16.43 -3.91 2.42
C THR A 133 -16.18 -2.55 3.06
N TRP A 134 -16.77 -2.30 4.23
CA TRP A 134 -16.44 -1.15 5.08
C TRP A 134 -15.36 -1.57 6.07
N GLU A 135 -14.31 -0.78 6.21
CA GLU A 135 -13.23 -0.96 7.19
C GLU A 135 -13.40 0.05 8.33
N PRO A 136 -14.00 -0.34 9.47
CA PRO A 136 -14.34 0.60 10.54
C PRO A 136 -13.12 1.27 11.16
N ALA A 137 -11.99 0.57 11.26
CA ALA A 137 -10.81 1.10 11.95
C ALA A 137 -10.19 2.30 11.22
N SER A 138 -10.30 2.33 9.89
CA SER A 138 -9.75 3.41 9.06
C SER A 138 -10.82 4.32 8.45
N GLY A 139 -12.10 4.03 8.63
CA GLY A 139 -13.19 4.75 7.97
C GLY A 139 -13.16 4.63 6.44
N SER A 140 -12.71 3.48 5.93
CA SER A 140 -12.48 3.29 4.49
C SER A 140 -13.47 2.34 3.84
N VAL A 141 -13.75 2.57 2.56
CA VAL A 141 -14.48 1.65 1.68
C VAL A 141 -13.48 0.87 0.83
N LEU A 142 -13.52 -0.45 0.90
CA LEU A 142 -12.71 -1.36 0.08
C LEU A 142 -13.59 -1.98 -1.00
N ILE A 143 -13.24 -1.76 -2.26
CA ILE A 143 -13.89 -2.34 -3.43
C ILE A 143 -12.93 -3.36 -4.02
N SER A 144 -13.41 -4.60 -4.18
CA SER A 144 -12.64 -5.68 -4.79
C SER A 144 -13.38 -6.17 -6.04
N SER A 145 -12.78 -6.08 -7.21
CA SER A 145 -13.44 -6.44 -8.47
C SER A 145 -13.75 -7.96 -8.56
N ALA A 146 -14.92 -8.33 -9.10
CA ALA A 146 -15.34 -9.75 -9.22
C ALA A 146 -14.41 -10.59 -10.10
N SER A 147 -13.82 -9.96 -11.11
CA SER A 147 -13.08 -10.62 -12.17
C SER A 147 -11.60 -10.70 -11.82
N ALA A 148 -11.25 -11.26 -10.66
CA ALA A 148 -9.85 -11.44 -10.33
C ALA A 148 -9.57 -12.54 -9.28
N TYR A 149 -9.88 -13.80 -9.58
CA TYR A 149 -8.98 -14.88 -9.10
C TYR A 149 -7.70 -14.83 -9.94
N GLU A 150 -7.00 -13.70 -9.85
CA GLU A 150 -5.89 -13.33 -10.72
C GLU A 150 -4.57 -13.97 -10.29
N THR A 151 -4.56 -14.56 -9.09
CA THR A 151 -3.32 -15.00 -8.46
C THR A 151 -3.35 -16.49 -8.19
N SER A 152 -2.27 -17.13 -8.62
CA SER A 152 -1.94 -18.50 -8.32
C SER A 152 -0.88 -18.53 -7.22
N VAL A 153 -1.07 -19.40 -6.24
CA VAL A 153 0.02 -19.81 -5.36
C VAL A 153 1.04 -20.59 -6.19
N THR A 154 2.32 -20.23 -6.13
CA THR A 154 3.36 -20.79 -7.02
C THR A 154 4.19 -21.91 -6.39
N TRP A 155 4.26 -21.99 -5.06
CA TRP A 155 5.07 -23.01 -4.36
C TRP A 155 4.35 -23.69 -3.19
N GLY A 156 3.50 -22.94 -2.50
CA GLY A 156 2.82 -23.36 -1.28
C GLY A 156 2.97 -22.28 -0.24
N VAL A 157 1.87 -21.81 0.34
CA VAL A 157 1.87 -20.68 1.28
C VAL A 157 0.85 -20.89 2.39
N ASN A 158 1.24 -20.59 3.63
CA ASN A 158 0.29 -20.66 4.74
C ASN A 158 -0.68 -19.48 4.64
N LEU A 159 -1.97 -19.78 4.68
CA LEU A 159 -3.02 -18.82 4.99
C LEU A 159 -3.02 -18.58 6.49
N ARG A 160 -3.01 -17.32 6.92
CA ARG A 160 -2.85 -16.94 8.32
C ARG A 160 -3.97 -16.02 8.78
N SER A 161 -4.23 -16.02 10.09
CA SER A 161 -5.22 -15.13 10.71
C SER A 161 -4.75 -13.68 10.82
N THR A 162 -3.44 -13.44 10.81
CA THR A 162 -2.81 -12.11 10.85
C THR A 162 -1.66 -12.04 9.82
N PRO A 163 -1.29 -10.84 9.34
CA PRO A 163 -0.18 -10.64 8.41
C PRO A 163 1.17 -10.70 9.15
N ASP A 164 1.44 -11.82 9.82
CA ASP A 164 2.67 -12.05 10.58
C ASP A 164 3.13 -13.51 10.38
N ALA A 165 4.44 -13.74 10.37
CA ALA A 165 5.04 -15.07 10.22
C ALA A 165 5.49 -15.69 11.56
N GLY A 166 5.47 -14.92 12.64
CA GLY A 166 5.86 -15.27 13.99
C GLY A 166 4.76 -15.96 14.80
N SER A 167 5.02 -16.11 16.10
CA SER A 167 4.22 -16.95 17.02
C SER A 167 2.80 -16.45 17.30
N SER A 168 2.49 -15.19 16.98
CA SER A 168 1.16 -14.60 17.14
C SER A 168 0.18 -14.97 16.01
N ALA A 169 0.67 -15.50 14.89
CA ALA A 169 -0.17 -15.83 13.73
C ALA A 169 -0.62 -17.29 13.75
N THR A 170 -1.93 -17.51 13.88
CA THR A 170 -2.52 -18.84 13.70
C THR A 170 -2.55 -19.19 12.21
N SER A 171 -1.97 -20.34 11.85
CA SER A 171 -2.12 -20.91 10.51
C SER A 171 -3.55 -21.41 10.34
N LEU A 172 -4.26 -20.85 9.36
CA LEU A 172 -5.61 -21.26 8.97
C LEU A 172 -5.57 -22.44 7.98
N GLY A 173 -4.42 -22.71 7.38
CA GLY A 173 -4.20 -23.83 6.47
C GLY A 173 -3.04 -23.58 5.50
N LEU A 174 -2.53 -24.64 4.88
CA LEU A 174 -1.56 -24.54 3.78
C LEU A 174 -2.33 -24.47 2.46
N LEU A 175 -2.10 -23.43 1.68
CA LEU A 175 -2.55 -23.36 0.28
C LEU A 175 -1.46 -23.98 -0.60
N PRO A 176 -1.73 -25.10 -1.30
CA PRO A 176 -0.74 -25.72 -2.20
C PRO A 176 -0.50 -24.86 -3.45
N ALA A 177 0.62 -25.12 -4.14
CA ALA A 177 0.85 -24.56 -5.48
C ALA A 177 -0.32 -24.86 -6.43
N GLY A 178 -0.68 -23.91 -7.27
CA GLY A 178 -1.84 -23.94 -8.16
C GLY A 178 -3.14 -23.44 -7.53
N SER A 179 -3.20 -23.26 -6.21
CA SER A 179 -4.39 -22.68 -5.54
C SER A 179 -4.70 -21.30 -6.10
N LYS A 180 -5.95 -21.09 -6.48
CA LYS A 180 -6.46 -19.78 -6.91
C LYS A 180 -6.95 -19.00 -5.70
N ILE A 181 -6.45 -17.77 -5.57
CA ILE A 181 -6.83 -16.85 -4.51
C ILE A 181 -7.22 -15.51 -5.12
N HIS A 182 -8.15 -14.84 -4.46
CA HIS A 182 -8.52 -13.47 -4.78
C HIS A 182 -7.84 -12.53 -3.80
N VAL A 183 -7.08 -11.57 -4.31
CA VAL A 183 -6.44 -10.54 -3.48
C VAL A 183 -7.49 -9.49 -3.13
N ILE A 184 -7.81 -9.36 -1.84
CA ILE A 184 -8.73 -8.33 -1.32
C ILE A 184 -7.99 -6.99 -1.28
N ARG A 185 -6.76 -7.00 -0.75
CA ARG A 185 -5.87 -5.82 -0.70
C ARG A 185 -4.42 -6.19 -0.43
N GLU A 186 -3.54 -5.26 -0.76
CA GLU A 186 -2.15 -5.23 -0.32
C GLU A 186 -2.06 -4.66 1.11
N VAL A 187 -1.71 -5.49 2.09
CA VAL A 187 -1.49 -5.02 3.47
C VAL A 187 -0.22 -4.18 3.52
N ASP A 188 0.88 -4.75 3.04
CA ASP A 188 2.19 -4.10 2.95
C ASP A 188 3.04 -4.77 1.84
N ALA A 189 4.35 -4.55 1.86
CA ALA A 189 5.28 -5.12 0.90
C ALA A 189 5.38 -6.66 0.93
N LEU A 190 5.00 -7.31 2.04
CA LEU A 190 5.21 -8.72 2.35
C LEU A 190 3.91 -9.51 2.54
N TRP A 191 2.77 -8.84 2.67
CA TRP A 191 1.48 -9.47 2.98
C TRP A 191 0.34 -9.02 2.08
N LEU A 192 -0.45 -9.99 1.62
CA LEU A 192 -1.74 -9.80 0.97
C LEU A 192 -2.84 -10.27 1.92
N GLU A 193 -3.93 -9.51 1.98
CA GLU A 193 -5.19 -10.04 2.47
C GLU A 193 -5.92 -10.68 1.29
N VAL A 194 -6.34 -11.92 1.46
CA VAL A 194 -6.88 -12.73 0.37
C VAL A 194 -8.16 -13.46 0.79
N ARG A 195 -8.93 -13.85 -0.20
CA ARG A 195 -10.06 -14.77 -0.08
C ARG A 195 -9.80 -16.02 -0.92
N THR A 196 -9.98 -17.19 -0.32
CA THR A 196 -9.88 -18.48 -1.00
C THR A 196 -11.18 -18.83 -1.75
N ALA A 197 -11.15 -19.90 -2.55
CA ALA A 197 -12.32 -20.37 -3.31
C ALA A 197 -13.49 -20.82 -2.41
N ASP A 198 -13.19 -21.36 -1.23
CA ASP A 198 -14.14 -21.72 -0.16
C ASP A 198 -14.51 -20.53 0.74
N HIS A 199 -14.24 -19.30 0.28
CA HIS A 199 -14.60 -18.04 0.93
C HIS A 199 -13.92 -17.75 2.28
N VAL A 200 -12.86 -18.48 2.63
CA VAL A 200 -12.05 -18.17 3.82
C VAL A 200 -11.22 -16.92 3.55
N ARG A 201 -11.30 -15.95 4.46
CA ARG A 201 -10.45 -14.76 4.46
C ARG A 201 -9.22 -14.99 5.33
N GLY A 202 -8.07 -14.50 4.89
CA GLY A 202 -6.85 -14.55 5.67
C GLY A 202 -5.70 -13.84 4.96
N TYR A 203 -4.49 -14.06 5.47
CA TYR A 203 -3.29 -13.38 4.99
C TYR A 203 -2.29 -14.39 4.43
N VAL A 204 -1.70 -14.07 3.30
CA VAL A 204 -0.62 -14.85 2.68
C VAL A 204 0.57 -13.95 2.38
N SER A 205 1.76 -14.55 2.31
CA SER A 205 2.95 -13.78 1.93
C SER A 205 2.87 -13.36 0.46
N SER A 206 3.18 -12.09 0.18
CA SER A 206 3.28 -11.50 -1.17
C SER A 206 4.66 -11.69 -1.82
N LYS A 207 5.60 -12.37 -1.14
CA LYS A 207 6.95 -12.57 -1.67
C LYS A 207 6.88 -13.31 -3.02
N PRO A 208 7.71 -12.95 -4.02
CA PRO A 208 7.69 -13.54 -5.36
C PRO A 208 7.70 -15.07 -5.45
N LYS A 209 8.24 -15.76 -4.42
CA LYS A 209 8.25 -17.22 -4.33
C LYS A 209 6.85 -17.83 -4.15
N PHE A 210 5.94 -17.13 -3.48
CA PHE A 210 4.68 -17.70 -3.01
C PHE A 210 3.49 -17.41 -3.91
N THR A 211 3.47 -16.25 -4.56
CA THR A 211 2.37 -15.83 -5.43
C THR A 211 2.88 -15.16 -6.71
N ASP A 212 2.12 -15.33 -7.79
CA ASP A 212 2.32 -14.63 -9.06
C ASP A 212 1.68 -13.22 -9.09
N TYR A 213 1.06 -12.78 -7.99
CA TYR A 213 0.44 -11.46 -7.89
C TYR A 213 1.48 -10.35 -8.08
N ARG A 214 1.20 -9.45 -9.02
CA ARG A 214 2.03 -8.29 -9.33
C ARG A 214 1.13 -7.11 -9.63
N SER A 215 1.38 -5.98 -8.96
CA SER A 215 0.75 -4.70 -9.25
C SER A 215 1.82 -3.60 -9.19
N PRO A 216 1.64 -2.45 -9.88
CA PRO A 216 2.55 -1.32 -9.72
C PRO A 216 2.70 -0.86 -8.26
N SER A 217 1.62 -0.87 -7.48
CA SER A 217 1.61 -0.50 -6.06
C SER A 217 2.45 -1.47 -5.22
N LEU A 218 2.21 -2.77 -5.34
CA LEU A 218 2.97 -3.78 -4.60
C LEU A 218 4.47 -3.71 -4.93
N LEU A 219 4.81 -3.57 -6.21
CA LEU A 219 6.21 -3.47 -6.65
C LEU A 219 6.89 -2.24 -6.08
N GLN A 220 6.18 -1.12 -5.98
CA GLN A 220 6.68 0.07 -5.30
C GLN A 220 6.90 -0.18 -3.80
N LYS A 221 5.92 -0.77 -3.10
CA LYS A 221 6.05 -1.12 -1.67
C LYS A 221 7.24 -2.06 -1.42
N GLN A 222 7.45 -3.04 -2.31
CA GLN A 222 8.59 -3.97 -2.25
C GLN A 222 9.93 -3.25 -2.49
N GLY A 223 10.00 -2.35 -3.46
CA GLY A 223 11.17 -1.49 -3.67
C GLY A 223 11.51 -0.65 -2.44
N GLU A 224 10.51 0.00 -1.84
CA GLU A 224 10.67 0.79 -0.61
C GLU A 224 11.11 -0.08 0.58
N ALA A 225 10.57 -1.30 0.70
CA ALA A 225 10.96 -2.26 1.73
C ALA A 225 12.42 -2.72 1.56
N LEU A 226 12.91 -2.92 0.33
CA LEU A 226 14.32 -3.21 0.07
C LEU A 226 15.23 -2.08 0.55
N ILE A 227 14.86 -0.82 0.30
CA ILE A 227 15.62 0.34 0.78
C ILE A 227 15.55 0.45 2.31
N ALA A 228 14.39 0.25 2.91
CA ALA A 228 14.23 0.25 4.36
C ALA A 228 15.07 -0.85 5.03
N SER A 229 15.11 -2.04 4.43
CA SER A 229 15.93 -3.17 4.87
C SER A 229 17.43 -2.84 4.74
N GLY A 230 17.87 -2.36 3.58
CA GLY A 230 19.27 -1.99 3.36
C GLY A 230 19.76 -0.86 4.27
N LYS A 231 18.89 0.09 4.65
CA LYS A 231 19.22 1.15 5.61
C LYS A 231 19.53 0.64 7.02
N LYS A 232 19.10 -0.57 7.39
CA LYS A 232 19.47 -1.19 8.68
C LYS A 232 20.98 -1.46 8.78
N TYR A 233 21.66 -1.55 7.65
CA TYR A 233 23.09 -1.80 7.56
C TYR A 233 23.92 -0.53 7.33
N LEU A 234 23.34 0.67 7.46
CA LEU A 234 24.11 1.91 7.27
C LEU A 234 25.36 1.92 8.16
N ASN A 235 26.48 2.33 7.59
CA ASN A 235 27.82 2.33 8.17
C ASN A 235 28.44 0.95 8.41
N THR A 236 27.79 -0.16 8.06
CA THR A 236 28.45 -1.49 8.09
C THR A 236 29.69 -1.43 7.19
N PRO A 237 30.89 -1.78 7.71
CA PRO A 237 32.15 -1.62 7.00
C PRO A 237 32.21 -2.36 5.67
N TYR A 238 32.94 -1.77 4.71
CA TYR A 238 33.23 -2.43 3.45
C TYR A 238 34.42 -3.39 3.56
N GLU A 239 34.26 -4.60 3.05
CA GLU A 239 35.33 -5.57 2.86
C GLU A 239 35.17 -6.25 1.50
N PHE A 240 36.18 -6.13 0.63
CA PHE A 240 36.14 -6.75 -0.69
C PHE A 240 36.12 -8.27 -0.57
N GLY A 241 35.12 -8.93 -1.17
CA GLY A 241 34.99 -10.38 -1.09
C GLY A 241 34.29 -10.86 0.18
N ALA A 242 33.72 -9.97 1.01
CA ALA A 242 33.01 -10.34 2.23
C ALA A 242 32.03 -11.51 2.03
N SER A 243 32.06 -12.50 2.93
CA SER A 243 31.15 -13.66 2.85
C SER A 243 29.68 -13.20 2.87
N PRO A 244 28.79 -13.79 2.05
CA PRO A 244 27.36 -13.45 2.08
C PRO A 244 26.64 -13.98 3.33
N ASP A 245 27.27 -14.87 4.09
CA ASP A 245 26.67 -15.56 5.24
C ASP A 245 26.79 -14.78 6.56
N GLN A 246 27.28 -13.53 6.51
CA GLN A 246 27.49 -12.66 7.67
C GLN A 246 27.09 -11.20 7.37
N THR A 247 27.04 -10.37 8.41
CA THR A 247 26.62 -8.95 8.31
C THR A 247 27.55 -7.97 9.03
N ASP A 248 28.71 -8.42 9.49
CA ASP A 248 29.73 -7.60 10.14
C ASP A 248 30.47 -6.72 9.12
N THR A 249 30.65 -7.22 7.90
CA THR A 249 31.21 -6.49 6.76
C THR A 249 30.46 -6.80 5.47
N PHE A 250 30.57 -5.96 4.45
CA PHE A 250 29.98 -6.23 3.14
C PHE A 250 30.87 -5.81 1.98
N ASP A 251 30.76 -6.50 0.84
CA ASP A 251 31.05 -5.89 -0.46
C ASP A 251 29.74 -5.49 -1.16
N CYS A 252 29.85 -4.82 -2.30
CA CYS A 252 28.70 -4.31 -3.04
C CYS A 252 27.66 -5.41 -3.34
N SER A 253 28.11 -6.57 -3.81
CA SER A 253 27.26 -7.67 -4.24
C SER A 253 26.75 -8.54 -3.10
N SER A 254 27.54 -8.75 -2.03
CA SER A 254 27.06 -9.45 -0.84
C SER A 254 26.04 -8.63 -0.08
N PHE A 255 26.20 -7.30 -0.01
CA PHE A 255 25.18 -6.39 0.52
C PHE A 255 23.86 -6.49 -0.25
N VAL A 256 23.91 -6.38 -1.58
CA VAL A 256 22.70 -6.48 -2.42
C VAL A 256 22.03 -7.85 -2.26
N LYS A 257 22.80 -8.95 -2.30
CA LYS A 257 22.28 -10.29 -2.05
C LYS A 257 21.58 -10.39 -0.70
N ARG A 258 22.20 -9.84 0.37
CA ARG A 258 21.63 -9.83 1.72
C ARG A 258 20.29 -9.11 1.78
N VAL A 259 20.22 -7.90 1.22
CA VAL A 259 18.99 -7.08 1.24
C VAL A 259 17.84 -7.78 0.52
N PHE A 260 18.08 -8.40 -0.64
CA PHE A 260 17.06 -9.11 -1.39
C PHE A 260 16.62 -10.42 -0.73
N GLY A 261 17.57 -11.19 -0.18
CA GLY A 261 17.30 -12.43 0.56
C GLY A 261 16.45 -12.19 1.81
N ASP A 262 16.88 -11.29 2.68
CA ASP A 262 16.19 -11.02 3.96
C ASP A 262 14.79 -10.44 3.74
N THR A 263 14.64 -9.54 2.76
CA THR A 263 13.39 -8.82 2.54
C THR A 263 12.39 -9.67 1.78
N LEU A 264 12.77 -10.17 0.60
CA LEU A 264 11.85 -10.78 -0.36
C LEU A 264 12.09 -12.27 -0.58
N GLY A 265 13.11 -12.86 0.05
CA GLY A 265 13.50 -14.26 -0.18
C GLY A 265 14.02 -14.52 -1.59
N ILE A 266 14.59 -13.48 -2.23
CA ILE A 266 15.15 -13.58 -3.58
C ILE A 266 16.63 -13.88 -3.48
N GLU A 267 17.02 -15.04 -3.97
CA GLU A 267 18.40 -15.50 -3.96
C GLU A 267 19.16 -14.97 -5.18
N LEU A 268 19.88 -13.87 -5.00
CA LEU A 268 20.77 -13.34 -6.03
C LEU A 268 22.12 -14.08 -6.07
N PRO A 269 22.79 -14.16 -7.25
CA PRO A 269 24.16 -14.63 -7.35
C PRO A 269 25.11 -13.84 -6.45
N ARG A 270 26.25 -14.44 -6.08
CA ARG A 270 27.22 -13.83 -5.15
C ARG A 270 27.88 -12.57 -5.70
N VAL A 271 28.11 -12.49 -7.00
CA VAL A 271 28.97 -11.49 -7.66
C VAL A 271 28.18 -10.59 -8.59
N SER A 272 28.62 -9.33 -8.71
CA SER A 272 27.87 -8.28 -9.43
C SER A 272 27.70 -8.57 -10.92
N TYR A 273 28.66 -9.22 -11.58
CA TYR A 273 28.55 -9.55 -13.00
C TYR A 273 27.47 -10.59 -13.29
N ASP A 274 27.28 -11.57 -12.40
CA ASP A 274 26.19 -12.56 -12.49
C ASP A 274 24.86 -11.94 -12.11
N GLN A 275 24.82 -11.11 -11.05
CA GLN A 275 23.63 -10.33 -10.68
C GLN A 275 23.16 -9.44 -11.85
N ALA A 276 24.07 -8.97 -12.69
CA ALA A 276 23.75 -8.19 -13.87
C ALA A 276 23.15 -9.01 -15.02
N GLN A 277 23.06 -10.34 -14.92
CA GLN A 277 22.33 -11.19 -15.85
C GLN A 277 20.91 -11.54 -15.35
N GLU A 278 20.62 -11.25 -14.08
CA GLU A 278 19.32 -11.49 -13.48
C GLU A 278 18.28 -10.44 -13.88
N GLY A 279 17.02 -10.85 -13.87
CA GLY A 279 15.87 -9.98 -14.10
C GLY A 279 15.84 -9.31 -15.48
N ARG A 280 14.98 -8.29 -15.61
CA ARG A 280 14.76 -7.59 -16.88
C ARG A 280 15.67 -6.37 -17.00
N LYS A 281 16.29 -6.16 -18.16
CA LYS A 281 17.03 -4.91 -18.46
C LYS A 281 16.08 -3.71 -18.46
N VAL A 282 16.48 -2.60 -17.83
CA VAL A 282 15.70 -1.35 -17.81
C VAL A 282 16.56 -0.15 -18.20
N GLY A 283 15.94 0.83 -18.85
CA GLY A 283 16.60 2.09 -19.21
C GLY A 283 16.74 3.03 -18.00
N VAL A 284 17.72 3.94 -18.04
CA VAL A 284 17.94 4.93 -16.97
C VAL A 284 16.71 5.82 -16.73
N GLY A 285 15.96 6.15 -17.79
CA GLY A 285 14.71 6.91 -17.68
C GLY A 285 13.52 6.13 -17.12
N GLU A 286 13.66 4.81 -16.93
CA GLU A 286 12.60 3.93 -16.42
C GLU A 286 12.90 3.40 -15.01
N LEU A 287 13.97 3.89 -14.37
CA LEU A 287 14.41 3.43 -13.07
C LEU A 287 13.32 3.61 -12.01
N ARG A 288 13.09 2.54 -11.25
CA ARG A 288 12.19 2.49 -10.11
C ARG A 288 12.95 2.05 -8.87
N THR A 289 12.49 2.50 -7.71
CA THR A 289 13.06 2.10 -6.42
C THR A 289 13.18 0.58 -6.35
N GLY A 290 14.36 0.07 -5.98
CA GLY A 290 14.68 -1.35 -5.95
C GLY A 290 15.39 -1.90 -7.20
N ASP A 291 15.42 -1.17 -8.31
CA ASP A 291 16.22 -1.58 -9.48
C ASP A 291 17.72 -1.63 -9.12
N LEU A 292 18.44 -2.61 -9.67
CA LEU A 292 19.89 -2.75 -9.51
C LEU A 292 20.62 -1.99 -10.62
N LEU A 293 21.60 -1.15 -10.26
CA LEU A 293 22.46 -0.44 -11.19
C LEU A 293 23.86 -1.08 -11.15
N PHE A 294 24.42 -1.32 -12.33
CA PHE A 294 25.72 -1.96 -12.49
C PHE A 294 26.72 -1.02 -13.15
N PHE A 295 27.95 -1.07 -12.66
CA PHE A 295 28.98 -0.10 -13.04
C PHE A 295 30.31 -0.78 -13.34
N THR A 296 31.09 -0.15 -14.23
CA THR A 296 32.50 -0.49 -14.41
C THR A 296 33.26 -0.18 -13.13
N ALA A 297 34.10 -1.09 -12.67
CA ALA A 297 34.96 -0.88 -11.50
C ALA A 297 36.12 -1.85 -11.51
N ARG A 298 37.28 -1.44 -10.95
CA ARG A 298 38.43 -2.32 -10.74
C ARG A 298 38.90 -3.02 -12.03
N GLY A 299 38.78 -2.34 -13.18
CA GLY A 299 39.15 -2.89 -14.49
C GLY A 299 38.15 -3.87 -15.10
N LEU A 300 36.98 -4.08 -14.48
CA LEU A 300 35.93 -4.95 -14.97
C LEU A 300 34.81 -4.14 -15.64
N ASP A 301 34.20 -4.72 -16.69
CA ASP A 301 33.00 -4.20 -17.34
C ASP A 301 31.84 -4.08 -16.35
N ILE A 302 31.68 -5.06 -15.45
CA ILE A 302 30.78 -4.99 -14.30
C ILE A 302 31.57 -5.36 -13.06
N GLY A 303 31.93 -4.34 -12.27
CA GLY A 303 32.71 -4.50 -11.04
C GLY A 303 32.05 -3.93 -9.79
N HIS A 304 30.88 -3.30 -9.92
CA HIS A 304 30.14 -2.72 -8.80
C HIS A 304 28.63 -2.78 -9.05
N VAL A 305 27.85 -2.86 -7.97
CA VAL A 305 26.39 -2.88 -7.99
C VAL A 305 25.83 -1.97 -6.89
N ALA A 306 24.72 -1.31 -7.18
CA ALA A 306 23.98 -0.49 -6.23
C ALA A 306 22.46 -0.71 -6.37
N ILE A 307 21.69 -0.42 -5.33
CA ILE A 307 20.22 -0.42 -5.38
C ILE A 307 19.74 1.01 -5.63
N TYR A 308 18.89 1.24 -6.63
CA TYR A 308 18.24 2.53 -6.85
C TYR A 308 17.28 2.83 -5.70
N ALA A 309 17.47 3.95 -5.02
CA ALA A 309 16.67 4.33 -3.87
C ALA A 309 15.55 5.34 -4.21
N GLY A 310 15.32 5.60 -5.51
CA GLY A 310 14.44 6.68 -5.96
C GLY A 310 15.11 8.05 -5.89
N ASN A 311 14.48 9.06 -6.47
CA ASN A 311 14.91 10.47 -6.39
C ASN A 311 16.39 10.70 -6.75
N ASN A 312 16.90 10.02 -7.78
CA ASN A 312 18.30 10.07 -8.21
C ASN A 312 19.30 9.69 -7.09
N ARG A 313 18.92 8.80 -6.17
CA ARG A 313 19.80 8.27 -5.12
C ARG A 313 20.06 6.78 -5.28
N ILE A 314 21.21 6.34 -4.80
CA ILE A 314 21.62 4.93 -4.76
C ILE A 314 22.01 4.54 -3.34
N LEU A 315 21.78 3.27 -3.00
CA LEU A 315 22.19 2.63 -1.75
C LEU A 315 23.18 1.51 -2.07
N HIS A 316 24.39 1.58 -1.51
CA HIS A 316 25.48 0.62 -1.79
C HIS A 316 26.61 0.68 -0.77
N THR A 317 27.67 -0.08 -1.01
CA THR A 317 28.94 -0.03 -0.28
C THR A 317 30.11 -0.30 -1.23
N TYR A 318 31.19 0.48 -1.14
CA TYR A 318 32.38 0.30 -1.99
C TYR A 318 33.72 0.73 -1.35
N SER A 319 33.70 1.40 -0.19
CA SER A 319 34.88 2.00 0.45
C SER A 319 34.87 1.74 1.96
N LYS A 320 36.06 1.53 2.53
CA LYS A 320 36.21 1.28 3.97
C LYS A 320 35.81 2.48 4.80
N GLU A 321 36.01 3.67 4.26
CA GLU A 321 35.75 4.95 4.91
C GLU A 321 34.26 5.25 5.02
N GLN A 322 33.44 4.80 4.06
CA GLN A 322 32.00 5.10 4.05
C GLN A 322 31.13 3.93 4.50
N GLY A 323 31.59 2.69 4.32
CA GLY A 323 30.77 1.51 4.53
C GLY A 323 29.51 1.52 3.66
N VAL A 324 28.43 0.91 4.13
CA VAL A 324 27.10 1.04 3.51
C VAL A 324 26.58 2.45 3.70
N HIS A 325 26.25 3.11 2.60
CA HIS A 325 25.76 4.48 2.61
C HIS A 325 24.85 4.76 1.42
N MET A 326 24.18 5.91 1.47
CA MET A 326 23.40 6.44 0.37
C MET A 326 24.09 7.66 -0.22
N GLU A 327 24.14 7.76 -1.54
CA GLU A 327 24.64 8.95 -2.24
C GLU A 327 23.81 9.21 -3.51
N ASP A 328 24.08 10.35 -4.15
CA ASP A 328 23.43 10.69 -5.39
C ASP A 328 23.97 9.83 -6.54
N PHE A 329 23.08 9.47 -7.47
CA PHE A 329 23.46 8.94 -8.77
C PHE A 329 24.04 10.08 -9.63
N SER A 330 25.23 10.51 -9.25
CA SER A 330 25.94 11.68 -9.76
C SER A 330 26.54 11.43 -11.14
N SER A 331 27.08 12.47 -11.77
CA SER A 331 27.79 12.37 -13.06
C SER A 331 28.92 11.34 -13.02
N LYS A 332 29.66 11.25 -11.91
CA LYS A 332 30.73 10.25 -11.70
C LYS A 332 30.21 8.81 -11.79
N TRP A 333 29.04 8.54 -11.21
CA TRP A 333 28.41 7.23 -11.31
C TRP A 333 27.81 6.97 -12.68
N LYS A 334 27.20 8.00 -13.30
CA LYS A 334 26.62 7.91 -14.65
C LYS A 334 27.67 7.62 -15.72
N GLN A 335 28.89 8.18 -15.59
CA GLN A 335 30.01 7.86 -16.49
C GLN A 335 30.46 6.40 -16.43
N ARG A 336 30.25 5.74 -15.28
CA ARG A 336 30.62 4.34 -15.06
C ARG A 336 29.44 3.39 -15.24
N PHE A 337 28.24 3.90 -15.49
CA PHE A 337 27.02 3.11 -15.59
C PHE A 337 27.05 2.23 -16.85
N VAL A 338 26.66 0.96 -16.68
CA VAL A 338 26.71 -0.05 -17.74
C VAL A 338 25.30 -0.52 -18.08
N THR A 339 24.56 -0.97 -17.08
CA THR A 339 23.20 -1.48 -17.24
C THR A 339 22.43 -1.38 -15.93
N ALA A 340 21.11 -1.42 -16.01
CA ALA A 340 20.23 -1.59 -14.87
C ALA A 340 19.36 -2.84 -15.05
N ARG A 341 19.05 -3.52 -13.94
CA ARG A 341 18.18 -4.71 -13.89
C ARG A 341 17.05 -4.52 -12.90
N ARG A 342 15.84 -4.84 -13.34
CA ARG A 342 14.67 -4.97 -12.48
C ARG A 342 14.46 -6.43 -12.12
N ILE A 343 14.55 -6.72 -10.83
CA ILE A 343 14.36 -8.07 -10.28
C ILE A 343 12.88 -8.34 -9.90
N LEU A 344 12.12 -7.27 -9.58
CA LEU A 344 10.73 -7.32 -9.14
C LEU A 344 9.71 -7.51 -10.29
#